data_AF-A0A7V6B770-F1
#
_entry.id   AF-A0A7V6B770-F1
#
_cell.length_a   1.000
_cell.length_b   1.000
_cell.length_c   1.000
_cell.angle_alpha   90.00
_cell.angle_beta   90.00
_cell.angle_gamma   90.00
#
_symmetry.space_group_name_H-M   'P 1'
#
loop_
_entity.id
_entity.type
_entity.pdbx_description
1 polymer ?
#
loop_
_entity_poly.entity_id
_entity_poly.type
_entity_poly.pdbx_seq_one_letter_code
_entity_poly.pdbx_strand_id
1 'polypeptide(L)'
;KVLELASHLRALEAHFRFPVDCEWAMDKDGKIFILQARPLRLAPRKVASESAMVSGMKVLLKGGSCVVPGVASGVVFRARKDEDLARFPDGGVLVAHESSPWLVKVMTKANAVVTEVGSPFGHMSSLAREYRVVSLTNVGDTSVLKDGMEVTVDASNGVIYEGRIEGLVVQRGIITAHDYKALGLLERVLQRISRLNLLDPARSSFRAKNCQTYHDVVRFCHEMAICEMFSINDYDNIRNKGIAYKLDAPLPLRIYVIDIGEGLRRPKEGKTIKPDDILSVPMRALWEGMTTEGVTWAGARPIDLKGFVSVFANTMYDPAKWERGLGETSYAIVDKYYVNFGSRLGYHFTTIDAVCGDSQEENYILFRFKGGAADLERRTRRTRFVSDVLNFYKFSVDQKEDLLNAWTKRLSCEETKELLRVVGRLIGCARQLDVVMDTDATLEQSIDAFISGNYRFFEFKSSA
;
A
#
# COMPACT_ATOMS: atom_id res chain seq x y z
N LYS A 1 2.95 59.51 13.58
CA LYS A 1 2.13 58.51 12.85
C LYS A 1 2.90 57.24 12.51
N VAL A 2 4.06 57.31 11.84
CA VAL A 2 4.91 56.11 11.62
C VAL A 2 5.30 55.40 12.94
N LEU A 3 5.65 56.17 13.98
CA LEU A 3 5.96 55.62 15.31
C LEU A 3 4.75 54.94 15.99
N GLU A 4 3.54 55.46 15.76
CA GLU A 4 2.29 54.90 16.29
C GLU A 4 1.99 53.55 15.63
N LEU A 5 2.12 53.47 14.30
CA LEU A 5 2.02 52.22 13.55
C LEU A 5 3.09 51.20 14.00
N ALA A 6 4.35 51.63 14.12
CA ALA A 6 5.45 50.77 14.58
C ALA A 6 5.20 50.21 15.98
N SER A 7 4.58 50.98 16.87
CA SER A 7 4.14 50.52 18.19
C SER A 7 3.08 49.42 18.09
N HIS A 8 2.07 49.59 17.23
CA HIS A 8 1.05 48.57 16.99
C HIS A 8 1.66 47.28 16.40
N LEU A 9 2.56 47.40 15.43
CA LEU A 9 3.25 46.24 14.83
C LEU A 9 4.10 45.48 15.87
N ARG A 10 4.85 46.20 16.72
CA ARG A 10 5.62 45.57 17.82
C ARG A 10 4.72 44.86 18.83
N ALA A 11 3.57 45.45 19.16
CA ALA A 11 2.60 44.82 20.06
C ALA A 11 2.03 43.53 19.45
N LEU A 12 1.76 43.52 18.15
CA LEU A 12 1.32 42.32 17.42
C LEU A 12 2.39 41.24 17.39
N GLU A 13 3.64 41.58 17.09
CA GLU A 13 4.77 40.62 17.13
C GLU A 13 4.98 40.04 18.53
N ALA A 14 4.88 40.86 19.58
CA ALA A 14 4.98 40.41 20.96
C ALA A 14 3.84 39.47 21.36
N HIS A 15 2.62 39.73 20.88
CA HIS A 15 1.45 38.89 21.14
C HIS A 15 1.55 37.54 20.42
N PHE A 16 1.86 37.56 19.12
CA PHE A 16 1.89 36.36 18.29
C PHE A 16 3.19 35.55 18.39
N ARG A 17 4.27 36.17 18.88
CA ARG A 17 5.62 35.58 19.01
C ARG A 17 6.25 35.14 17.68
N PHE A 18 5.86 35.77 16.57
CA PHE A 18 6.47 35.61 15.26
C PHE A 18 6.34 36.93 14.46
N PRO A 19 7.19 37.15 13.42
CA PRO A 19 7.07 38.32 12.56
C PRO A 19 5.74 38.36 11.80
N VAL A 20 5.13 39.54 11.70
CA VAL A 20 3.77 39.71 11.12
C VAL A 20 3.79 40.57 9.85
N ASP A 21 3.00 40.14 8.86
CA ASP A 21 2.57 40.94 7.71
C ASP A 21 1.21 41.58 8.06
N CYS A 22 1.09 42.90 7.94
CA CYS A 22 -0.06 43.65 8.42
C CYS A 22 -0.60 44.63 7.38
N GLU A 23 -1.92 44.62 7.20
CA GLU A 23 -2.65 45.62 6.42
C GLU A 23 -3.28 46.63 7.39
N TRP A 24 -3.15 47.91 7.09
CA TRP A 24 -3.62 49.00 7.95
C TRP A 24 -4.22 50.12 7.10
N ALA A 25 -5.15 50.87 7.71
CA ALA A 25 -5.73 52.07 7.14
C ALA A 25 -5.66 53.23 8.14
N MET A 26 -5.73 54.46 7.63
CA MET A 26 -5.85 55.66 8.42
C MET A 26 -7.15 56.36 8.04
N ASP A 27 -7.95 56.75 9.04
CA ASP A 27 -9.15 57.54 8.78
C ASP A 27 -8.83 59.02 8.57
N LYS A 28 -9.86 59.81 8.26
CA LYS A 28 -9.80 61.26 8.05
C LYS A 28 -9.33 62.05 9.27
N ASP A 29 -9.47 61.49 10.47
CA ASP A 29 -9.07 62.08 11.74
C ASP A 29 -7.63 61.65 12.13
N GLY A 30 -6.95 60.91 11.25
CA GLY A 30 -5.57 60.46 11.42
C GLY A 30 -5.41 59.26 12.35
N LYS A 31 -6.48 58.55 12.69
CA LYS A 31 -6.45 57.35 13.54
C LYS A 31 -6.11 56.12 12.70
N ILE A 32 -5.21 55.28 13.22
CA ILE A 32 -4.71 54.08 12.55
C ILE A 32 -5.54 52.86 12.96
N PHE A 33 -5.98 52.08 11.98
CA PHE A 33 -6.69 50.81 12.17
C PHE A 33 -5.89 49.67 11.53
N ILE A 34 -5.71 48.58 12.26
CA ILE A 34 -5.18 47.33 11.70
C ILE A 34 -6.36 46.54 11.15
N LEU A 35 -6.33 46.24 9.86
CA LEU A 35 -7.40 45.52 9.16
C LEU A 35 -7.14 44.01 9.13
N GLN A 36 -5.87 43.63 8.97
CA GLN A 36 -5.45 42.24 8.90
C GLN A 36 -4.04 42.09 9.48
N ALA A 37 -3.79 41.01 10.21
CA ALA A 37 -2.47 40.59 10.64
C ALA A 37 -2.31 39.09 10.40
N ARG A 38 -1.25 38.68 9.70
CA ARG A 38 -0.94 37.28 9.40
C ARG A 38 0.56 37.01 9.55
N PRO A 39 0.99 35.74 9.71
CA PRO A 39 2.41 35.42 9.76
C PRO A 39 3.13 35.94 8.52
N LEU A 40 4.25 36.64 8.71
CA LEU A 40 5.08 37.12 7.61
C LEU A 40 5.69 35.93 6.87
N ARG A 41 5.13 35.60 5.71
CA ARG A 41 5.71 34.62 4.80
C ARG A 41 6.71 35.33 3.91
N LEU A 42 7.94 35.47 4.40
CA LEU A 42 9.05 35.78 3.52
C LEU A 42 9.21 34.59 2.58
N ALA A 43 8.93 34.79 1.29
CA ALA A 43 9.55 33.91 0.31
C ALA A 43 11.04 33.88 0.66
N PRO A 44 11.71 32.70 0.70
CA PRO A 44 13.17 32.68 0.80
C PRO A 44 13.63 33.68 -0.24
N ARG A 45 14.39 34.70 0.19
CA ARG A 45 14.93 35.71 -0.71
C ARG A 45 15.44 34.88 -1.89
N LYS A 46 14.81 35.02 -3.07
CA LYS A 46 15.49 34.66 -4.30
C LYS A 46 16.73 35.51 -4.17
N VAL A 47 17.83 34.89 -3.77
CA VAL A 47 19.12 35.51 -3.95
C VAL A 47 19.15 35.57 -5.46
N ALA A 48 18.67 36.68 -6.00
CA ALA A 48 19.13 37.19 -7.25
C ALA A 48 20.60 37.52 -6.97
N SER A 49 21.43 36.50 -6.87
CA SER A 49 22.44 36.38 -7.87
C SER A 49 21.64 35.76 -9.03
N GLU A 50 21.46 36.38 -10.19
CA GLU A 50 22.56 36.90 -10.98
C GLU A 50 23.88 36.23 -10.57
N SER A 51 23.87 34.90 -10.43
CA SER A 51 24.98 34.10 -10.89
C SER A 51 24.95 34.33 -12.39
N ALA A 52 25.51 35.46 -12.83
CA ALA A 52 26.37 35.40 -13.99
C ALA A 52 27.14 34.11 -13.80
N MET A 53 26.87 33.11 -14.67
CA MET A 53 27.63 31.85 -14.73
C MET A 53 29.03 32.17 -14.27
N VAL A 54 29.45 31.66 -13.10
CA VAL A 54 30.68 32.13 -12.45
C VAL A 54 31.76 32.16 -13.52
N SER A 55 32.15 33.37 -13.94
CA SER A 55 32.85 33.56 -15.21
C SER A 55 34.17 32.81 -15.14
N GLY A 56 34.35 31.83 -16.03
CA GLY A 56 35.54 30.96 -16.05
C GLY A 56 35.38 29.57 -15.44
N MET A 57 34.22 29.22 -14.88
CA MET A 57 33.96 27.85 -14.38
C MET A 57 33.38 26.95 -15.46
N LYS A 58 33.93 25.74 -15.59
CA LYS A 58 33.46 24.75 -16.57
C LYS A 58 32.15 24.12 -16.09
N VAL A 59 31.09 24.32 -16.87
CA VAL A 59 29.79 23.66 -16.66
C VAL A 59 29.87 22.22 -17.18
N LEU A 60 29.55 21.26 -16.31
CA LEU A 60 29.48 19.83 -16.66
C LEU A 60 28.08 19.46 -17.14
N LEU A 61 27.04 19.91 -16.44
CA LEU A 61 25.64 19.66 -16.78
C LEU A 61 24.78 20.90 -16.52
N LYS A 62 23.72 21.07 -17.31
CA LYS A 62 22.72 22.13 -17.16
C LYS A 62 21.33 21.58 -17.44
N GLY A 63 20.38 21.90 -16.57
CA GLY A 63 19.01 21.41 -16.62
C GLY A 63 18.62 20.63 -15.36
N GLY A 64 17.62 19.79 -15.50
CA GLY A 64 17.02 19.07 -14.37
C GLY A 64 16.01 19.90 -13.58
N SER A 65 15.29 19.19 -12.72
CA SER A 65 14.27 19.71 -11.84
C SER A 65 14.82 19.85 -10.43
N CYS A 66 14.73 21.05 -9.87
CA CYS A 66 15.08 21.35 -8.49
C CYS A 66 14.13 20.63 -7.53
N VAL A 67 14.69 19.85 -6.61
CA VAL A 67 13.93 19.20 -5.53
C VAL A 67 14.10 19.96 -4.22
N VAL A 68 15.36 20.20 -3.86
CA VAL A 68 15.77 21.01 -2.71
C VAL A 68 16.73 22.08 -3.23
N PRO A 69 16.36 23.38 -3.14
CA PRO A 69 17.20 24.45 -3.61
C PRO A 69 18.44 24.62 -2.73
N GLY A 70 19.49 25.17 -3.30
CA GLY A 70 20.77 25.41 -2.63
C GLY A 70 21.95 25.12 -3.54
N VAL A 71 23.14 25.38 -3.02
CA VAL A 71 24.41 25.07 -3.71
C VAL A 71 25.31 24.30 -2.77
N ALA A 72 25.84 23.17 -3.23
CA ALA A 72 26.68 22.31 -2.44
C ALA A 72 27.79 21.70 -3.28
N SER A 73 28.96 21.48 -2.67
CA SER A 73 30.11 20.84 -3.32
C SER A 73 30.49 19.54 -2.62
N GLY A 74 31.09 18.63 -3.37
CA GLY A 74 31.58 17.37 -2.83
C GLY A 74 32.17 16.47 -3.90
N VAL A 75 32.77 15.37 -3.45
CA VAL A 75 33.30 14.33 -4.32
C VAL A 75 32.15 13.49 -4.86
N VAL A 76 32.08 13.33 -6.18
CA VAL A 76 31.10 12.50 -6.87
C VAL A 76 31.29 11.05 -6.47
N PHE A 77 30.17 10.43 -6.07
CA PHE A 77 30.05 9.01 -5.85
C PHE A 77 28.82 8.48 -6.60
N ARG A 78 29.06 7.65 -7.61
CA ARG A 78 28.05 7.02 -8.46
C ARG A 78 27.58 5.73 -7.81
N ALA A 79 26.39 5.76 -7.24
CA ALA A 79 25.79 4.59 -6.64
C ALA A 79 25.00 3.79 -7.69
N ARG A 80 25.37 2.52 -7.89
CA ARG A 80 24.69 1.61 -8.82
C ARG A 80 23.90 0.54 -8.08
N LYS A 81 24.39 0.14 -6.90
CA LYS A 81 23.74 -0.84 -6.02
C LYS A 81 23.92 -0.45 -4.55
N ASP A 82 23.07 -1.03 -3.69
CA ASP A 82 23.06 -0.76 -2.24
C ASP A 82 24.42 -0.97 -1.56
N GLU A 83 25.15 -2.00 -1.97
CA GLU A 83 26.49 -2.34 -1.45
C GLU A 83 27.53 -1.23 -1.66
N ASP A 84 27.36 -0.40 -2.71
CA ASP A 84 28.31 0.66 -3.02
C ASP A 84 28.32 1.72 -1.91
N LEU A 85 27.17 1.95 -1.27
CA LEU A 85 26.97 3.03 -0.30
C LEU A 85 27.83 2.91 0.96
N ALA A 86 28.37 1.72 1.26
CA ALA A 86 29.32 1.53 2.35
C ALA A 86 30.60 2.36 2.17
N ARG A 87 30.98 2.69 0.93
CA ARG A 87 32.17 3.48 0.57
C ARG A 87 31.87 4.95 0.34
N PHE A 88 30.64 5.39 0.54
CA PHE A 88 30.25 6.77 0.29
C PHE A 88 30.97 7.74 1.23
N PRO A 89 31.66 8.78 0.72
CA PRO A 89 32.40 9.72 1.55
C PRO A 89 31.48 10.69 2.30
N ASP A 90 31.88 11.10 3.49
CA ASP A 90 31.21 12.18 4.20
C ASP A 90 31.36 13.50 3.41
N GLY A 91 30.24 14.18 3.16
CA GLY A 91 30.18 15.37 2.31
C GLY A 91 30.19 15.10 0.80
N GLY A 92 29.98 13.85 0.36
CA GLY A 92 29.95 13.48 -1.06
C GLY A 92 28.75 14.02 -1.85
N VAL A 93 28.87 14.03 -3.17
CA VAL A 93 27.79 14.26 -4.12
C VAL A 93 27.32 12.91 -4.66
N LEU A 94 26.13 12.48 -4.26
CA LEU A 94 25.55 11.21 -4.69
C LEU A 94 24.99 11.34 -6.10
N VAL A 95 25.43 10.48 -7.01
CA VAL A 95 24.91 10.38 -8.37
C VAL A 95 24.29 9.00 -8.57
N ALA A 96 23.05 8.92 -9.05
CA ALA A 96 22.38 7.66 -9.32
C ALA A 96 21.52 7.74 -10.59
N HIS A 97 21.27 6.59 -11.22
CA HIS A 97 20.40 6.53 -12.41
C HIS A 97 18.97 6.95 -12.07
N GLU A 98 18.39 6.31 -11.06
CA GLU A 98 17.02 6.56 -10.62
C GLU A 98 16.92 6.69 -9.11
N SER A 99 15.78 7.22 -8.66
CA SER A 99 15.41 7.26 -7.25
C SER A 99 15.18 5.84 -6.71
N SER A 100 15.85 5.48 -5.61
CA SER A 100 15.65 4.17 -4.97
C SER A 100 15.71 4.25 -3.44
N PRO A 101 14.94 3.43 -2.69
CA PRO A 101 14.88 3.51 -1.22
C PRO A 101 16.22 3.32 -0.52
N TRP A 102 17.12 2.51 -1.09
CA TRP A 102 18.41 2.21 -0.48
C TRP A 102 19.37 3.40 -0.43
N LEU A 103 19.19 4.42 -1.30
CA LEU A 103 19.95 5.67 -1.29
C LEU A 103 19.82 6.45 0.03
N VAL A 104 18.78 6.19 0.83
CA VAL A 104 18.55 6.85 2.12
C VAL A 104 19.71 6.67 3.10
N LYS A 105 20.46 5.56 3.01
CA LYS A 105 21.54 5.20 3.94
C LYS A 105 22.67 6.24 4.00
N VAL A 106 22.83 7.04 2.95
CA VAL A 106 23.91 8.04 2.84
C VAL A 106 23.40 9.48 2.82
N MET A 107 22.09 9.71 2.97
CA MET A 107 21.51 11.06 2.91
C MET A 107 22.08 12.00 3.98
N THR A 108 22.36 11.50 5.17
CA THR A 108 22.97 12.29 6.26
C THR A 108 24.40 12.73 5.93
N LYS A 109 25.10 11.93 5.12
CA LYS A 109 26.48 12.16 4.67
C LYS A 109 26.54 13.01 3.41
N ALA A 110 25.53 12.94 2.54
CA ALA A 110 25.54 13.62 1.25
C ALA A 110 25.42 15.14 1.41
N ASN A 111 26.18 15.86 0.60
CA ASN A 111 26.05 17.31 0.40
C ASN A 111 25.06 17.63 -0.72
N ALA A 112 25.03 16.79 -1.76
CA ALA A 112 24.03 16.88 -2.81
C ALA A 112 23.63 15.51 -3.37
N VAL A 113 22.45 15.44 -3.97
CA VAL A 113 21.96 14.28 -4.72
C VAL A 113 21.59 14.69 -6.14
N VAL A 114 22.05 13.90 -7.11
CA VAL A 114 21.81 14.10 -8.54
C VAL A 114 21.28 12.80 -9.12
N THR A 115 20.11 12.83 -9.76
CA THR A 115 19.51 11.65 -10.41
C THR A 115 19.20 11.88 -11.88
N GLU A 116 19.53 10.90 -12.72
CA GLU A 116 19.27 10.98 -14.18
C GLU A 116 17.78 11.03 -14.48
N VAL A 117 17.00 10.18 -13.80
CA VAL A 117 15.54 10.07 -13.92
C VAL A 117 14.89 10.10 -12.53
N GLY A 118 13.78 10.83 -12.39
CA GLY A 118 12.98 10.83 -11.17
C GLY A 118 11.85 11.84 -11.17
N SER A 119 10.96 11.75 -10.18
CA SER A 119 9.90 12.73 -10.00
C SER A 119 10.29 13.74 -8.93
N PRO A 120 10.20 15.06 -9.18
CA PRO A 120 10.35 16.10 -8.14
C PRO A 120 9.35 15.95 -6.98
N PHE A 121 8.30 15.14 -7.16
CA PHE A 121 7.28 14.85 -6.15
C PHE A 121 7.32 13.39 -5.66
N GLY A 122 8.28 12.59 -6.15
CA GLY A 122 8.43 11.18 -5.76
C GLY A 122 8.97 10.99 -4.34
N HIS A 123 8.96 9.74 -3.87
CA HIS A 123 9.39 9.36 -2.52
C HIS A 123 10.79 9.87 -2.16
N MET A 124 11.75 9.75 -3.09
CA MET A 124 13.11 10.26 -2.87
C MET A 124 13.17 11.77 -2.76
N SER A 125 12.34 12.48 -3.51
CA SER A 125 12.25 13.93 -3.43
C SER A 125 11.71 14.40 -2.08
N SER A 126 10.78 13.66 -1.49
CA SER A 126 10.31 13.90 -0.13
C SER A 126 11.41 13.65 0.90
N LEU A 127 12.16 12.54 0.78
CA LEU A 127 13.28 12.25 1.67
C LEU A 127 14.41 13.29 1.55
N ALA A 128 14.77 13.70 0.33
CA ALA A 128 15.74 14.77 0.12
C ALA A 128 15.33 16.08 0.83
N ARG A 129 14.04 16.43 0.81
CA ARG A 129 13.48 17.57 1.55
C ARG A 129 13.55 17.36 3.07
N GLU A 130 13.25 16.16 3.55
CA GLU A 130 13.33 15.79 4.96
C GLU A 130 14.75 15.95 5.51
N TYR A 131 15.75 15.43 4.79
CA TYR A 131 17.16 15.55 5.13
C TYR A 131 17.79 16.89 4.73
N ARG A 132 17.03 17.77 4.05
CA ARG A 132 17.48 19.08 3.53
C ARG A 132 18.76 18.99 2.69
N VAL A 133 18.90 17.95 1.88
CA VAL A 133 20.06 17.74 1.00
C VAL A 133 19.80 18.40 -0.35
N VAL A 134 20.72 19.25 -0.81
CA VAL A 134 20.65 19.94 -2.12
C VAL A 134 20.43 18.91 -3.22
N SER A 135 19.38 19.04 -4.02
CA SER A 135 18.94 17.93 -4.87
C SER A 135 18.43 18.35 -6.25
N LEU A 136 18.96 17.69 -7.28
CA LEU A 136 18.50 17.76 -8.66
C LEU A 136 18.04 16.37 -9.14
N THR A 137 16.93 16.34 -9.86
CA THR A 137 16.44 15.14 -10.55
C THR A 137 16.19 15.44 -12.01
N ASN A 138 16.00 14.42 -12.85
CA ASN A 138 15.84 14.58 -14.30
C ASN A 138 16.98 15.37 -14.96
N VAL A 139 18.23 15.22 -14.48
CA VAL A 139 19.37 15.95 -15.08
C VAL A 139 19.80 15.38 -16.44
N GLY A 140 19.26 14.23 -16.86
CA GLY A 140 19.68 13.53 -18.07
C GLY A 140 20.92 12.67 -17.84
N ASP A 141 21.74 12.49 -18.87
CA ASP A 141 22.94 11.66 -18.82
C ASP A 141 23.99 12.21 -17.83
N THR A 142 24.30 11.44 -16.78
CA THR A 142 25.32 11.81 -15.78
C THR A 142 26.69 11.18 -16.04
N SER A 143 26.92 10.61 -17.23
CA SER A 143 28.19 9.98 -17.63
C SER A 143 29.42 10.88 -17.45
N VAL A 144 29.24 12.20 -17.60
CA VAL A 144 30.28 13.22 -17.39
C VAL A 144 30.72 13.36 -15.92
N LEU A 145 29.87 13.01 -14.97
CA LEU A 145 30.16 13.03 -13.54
C LEU A 145 30.84 11.71 -13.14
N LYS A 146 32.17 11.71 -13.03
CA LYS A 146 32.96 10.49 -12.75
C LYS A 146 33.21 10.33 -11.25
N ASP A 147 33.29 9.08 -10.77
CA ASP A 147 33.67 8.80 -9.38
C ASP A 147 34.99 9.48 -9.00
N GLY A 148 35.03 10.09 -7.82
CA GLY A 148 36.20 10.80 -7.31
C GLY A 148 36.36 12.23 -7.84
N MET A 149 35.54 12.66 -8.81
CA MET A 149 35.55 14.04 -9.31
C MET A 149 34.95 14.98 -8.26
N GLU A 150 35.62 16.09 -7.97
CA GLU A 150 35.01 17.14 -7.16
C GLU A 150 34.11 18.02 -8.02
N VAL A 151 32.88 18.27 -7.57
CA VAL A 151 31.88 19.08 -8.30
C VAL A 151 31.13 20.02 -7.38
N THR A 152 30.52 21.05 -7.97
CA THR A 152 29.59 21.95 -7.29
C THR A 152 28.22 21.88 -7.96
N VAL A 153 27.20 21.49 -7.19
CA VAL A 153 25.81 21.36 -7.62
C VAL A 153 25.05 22.60 -7.18
N ASP A 154 24.65 23.46 -8.12
CA ASP A 154 23.69 24.53 -7.93
C ASP A 154 22.30 24.03 -8.32
N ALA A 155 21.58 23.48 -7.35
CA ALA A 155 20.23 22.98 -7.58
C ALA A 155 19.22 24.11 -7.79
N SER A 156 19.52 25.33 -7.33
CA SER A 156 18.63 26.49 -7.50
C SER A 156 18.54 26.92 -8.95
N ASN A 157 19.66 26.84 -9.68
CA ASN A 157 19.75 27.20 -11.09
C ASN A 157 19.82 25.99 -12.04
N GLY A 158 19.86 24.76 -11.50
CA GLY A 158 19.96 23.54 -12.31
C GLY A 158 21.29 23.42 -13.05
N VAL A 159 22.40 23.75 -12.39
CA VAL A 159 23.74 23.72 -13.01
C VAL A 159 24.70 22.92 -12.14
N ILE A 160 25.52 22.09 -12.77
CA ILE A 160 26.61 21.36 -12.12
C ILE A 160 27.93 21.81 -12.73
N TYR A 161 28.84 22.29 -11.88
CA TYR A 161 30.16 22.79 -12.25
C TYR A 161 31.26 21.80 -11.88
N GLU A 162 32.35 21.81 -12.65
CA GLU A 162 33.59 21.10 -12.31
C GLU A 162 34.30 21.82 -11.15
N GLY A 163 34.75 21.05 -10.15
CA GLY A 163 35.47 21.56 -8.98
C GLY A 163 34.58 22.15 -7.89
N ARG A 164 35.22 22.51 -6.77
CA ARG A 164 34.58 23.20 -5.64
C ARG A 164 34.62 24.72 -5.81
N ILE A 165 33.45 25.37 -5.72
CA ILE A 165 33.33 26.83 -5.84
C ILE A 165 32.99 27.43 -4.47
N GLU A 166 33.99 27.87 -3.71
CA GLU A 166 33.80 28.36 -2.33
C GLU A 166 32.81 29.53 -2.21
N GLY A 167 32.77 30.43 -3.20
CA GLY A 167 31.88 31.61 -3.19
C GLY A 167 30.40 31.33 -3.42
N LEU A 168 30.03 30.11 -3.84
CA LEU A 168 28.64 29.71 -4.06
C LEU A 168 28.11 28.76 -2.97
N VAL A 169 28.98 28.11 -2.19
CA VAL A 169 28.56 27.11 -1.20
C VAL A 169 27.80 27.82 -0.07
N VAL A 170 26.48 27.70 -0.10
CA VAL A 170 25.64 28.08 1.04
C VAL A 170 25.81 27.00 2.09
N GLN A 171 26.53 27.30 3.17
CA GLN A 171 26.69 26.39 4.30
C GLN A 171 25.31 25.87 4.74
N ARG A 172 25.23 24.54 4.98
CA ARG A 172 24.09 23.86 5.61
C ARG A 172 23.53 24.79 6.68
N GLY A 173 22.26 25.17 6.57
CA GLY A 173 21.58 25.91 7.62
C GLY A 173 21.78 25.15 8.92
N ILE A 174 22.65 25.68 9.78
CA ILE A 174 22.98 25.09 11.07
C ILE A 174 21.64 24.96 11.79
N ILE A 175 21.30 23.73 12.20
CA ILE A 175 20.17 23.44 13.07
C ILE A 175 20.30 24.41 14.24
N THR A 176 19.41 25.39 14.30
CA THR A 176 19.47 26.41 15.35
C THR A 176 19.12 25.74 16.68
N ALA A 177 19.49 26.35 17.81
CA ALA A 177 19.05 25.85 19.12
C ALA A 177 17.51 25.75 19.25
N HIS A 178 16.78 26.51 18.41
CA HIS A 178 15.33 26.43 18.28
C HIS A 178 14.89 25.14 17.56
N ASP A 179 15.60 24.76 16.50
CA ASP A 179 15.37 23.50 15.78
C ASP A 179 15.67 22.28 16.64
N TYR A 180 16.68 22.29 17.53
CA TYR A 180 16.92 21.20 18.49
C TYR A 180 15.79 21.03 19.52
N LYS A 181 15.20 22.13 19.99
CA LYS A 181 14.03 22.08 20.88
C LYS A 181 12.79 21.57 20.15
N ALA A 182 12.58 22.00 18.91
CA ALA A 182 11.50 21.52 18.06
C ALA A 182 11.68 20.04 17.70
N LEU A 183 12.89 19.61 17.33
CA LEU A 183 13.23 18.20 17.08
C LEU A 183 13.03 17.35 18.34
N GLY A 184 13.50 17.79 19.51
CA GLY A 184 13.27 17.07 20.75
C GLY A 184 11.79 17.00 21.15
N LEU A 185 10.99 18.01 20.82
CA LEU A 185 9.53 17.95 20.97
C LEU A 185 8.93 16.95 19.97
N LEU A 186 9.33 17.02 18.70
CA LEU A 186 8.86 16.13 17.64
C LEU A 186 9.21 14.66 17.92
N GLU A 187 10.41 14.35 18.42
CA GLU A 187 10.80 13.00 18.82
C GLU A 187 9.93 12.48 19.97
N ARG A 188 9.66 13.30 20.99
CA ARG A 188 8.77 12.94 22.11
C ARG A 188 7.33 12.72 21.64
N VAL A 189 6.85 13.56 20.72
CA VAL A 189 5.52 13.44 20.12
C VAL A 189 5.45 12.18 19.25
N LEU A 190 6.48 11.92 18.44
CA LEU A 190 6.57 10.76 17.55
C LEU A 190 6.53 9.45 18.34
N GLN A 191 7.17 9.38 19.52
CA GLN A 191 7.07 8.22 20.41
C GLN A 191 5.65 7.93 20.89
N ARG A 192 4.78 8.94 20.97
CA ARG A 192 3.35 8.80 21.31
C ARG A 192 2.46 8.57 20.09
N ILE A 193 3.00 8.70 18.87
CA ILE A 193 2.26 8.47 17.64
C ILE A 193 2.60 7.12 17.05
N SER A 194 3.86 6.86 16.70
CA SER A 194 4.23 5.82 15.73
C SER A 194 4.55 4.45 16.34
N ARG A 195 4.96 4.38 17.62
CA ARG A 195 5.34 3.09 18.23
C ARG A 195 4.11 2.17 18.36
N LEU A 196 4.26 0.92 17.93
CA LEU A 196 3.23 -0.11 18.04
C LEU A 196 3.55 -1.06 19.20
N ASN A 197 2.72 -1.02 20.24
CA ASN A 197 2.84 -1.85 21.44
C ASN A 197 1.76 -2.94 21.50
N LEU A 198 0.61 -2.71 20.86
CA LEU A 198 -0.50 -3.66 20.78
C LEU A 198 -0.29 -4.67 19.63
N LEU A 199 0.57 -5.67 19.85
CA LEU A 199 1.05 -6.56 18.78
C LEU A 199 0.16 -7.79 18.55
N ASP A 200 -0.34 -8.40 19.62
CA ASP A 200 -1.01 -9.72 19.57
C ASP A 200 -2.48 -9.62 20.02
N PRO A 201 -3.45 -9.73 19.09
CA PRO A 201 -4.88 -9.71 19.38
C PRO A 201 -5.37 -10.81 20.32
N ALA A 202 -4.70 -11.96 20.35
CA ALA A 202 -5.14 -13.11 21.14
C ALA A 202 -4.76 -12.98 22.62
N ARG A 203 -3.85 -12.05 22.97
CA ARG A 203 -3.45 -11.83 24.36
C ARG A 203 -4.50 -11.04 25.12
N SER A 204 -4.67 -11.41 26.39
CA SER A 204 -5.55 -10.71 27.34
C SER A 204 -5.19 -9.22 27.53
N SER A 205 -3.96 -8.83 27.18
CA SER A 205 -3.46 -7.46 27.17
C SER A 205 -3.90 -6.63 25.95
N PHE A 206 -4.52 -7.22 24.93
CA PHE A 206 -5.04 -6.48 23.78
C PHE A 206 -6.38 -5.83 24.13
N ARG A 207 -6.33 -4.65 24.76
CA ARG A 207 -7.51 -3.92 25.25
C ARG A 207 -7.35 -2.42 25.01
N ALA A 208 -8.45 -1.71 24.79
CA ALA A 208 -8.45 -0.26 24.60
C ALA A 208 -7.68 0.50 25.70
N LYS A 209 -7.83 0.08 26.96
CA LYS A 209 -7.13 0.67 28.12
C LYS A 209 -5.60 0.54 28.07
N ASN A 210 -5.07 -0.34 27.23
CA ASN A 210 -3.64 -0.60 27.08
C ASN A 210 -3.05 0.08 25.83
N CYS A 211 -3.84 0.85 25.06
CA CYS A 211 -3.32 1.68 23.97
C CYS A 211 -2.48 2.83 24.56
N GLN A 212 -1.21 2.92 24.15
CA GLN A 212 -0.28 3.95 24.65
C GLN A 212 0.09 4.99 23.58
N THR A 213 -0.19 4.68 22.32
CA THR A 213 0.10 5.53 21.16
C THR A 213 -1.08 5.63 20.21
N TYR A 214 -1.06 6.61 19.31
CA TYR A 214 -2.06 6.69 18.24
C TYR A 214 -2.02 5.47 17.31
N HIS A 215 -0.85 4.89 17.04
CA HIS A 215 -0.74 3.66 16.27
C HIS A 215 -1.39 2.47 16.99
N ASP A 216 -1.30 2.39 18.33
CA ASP A 216 -2.04 1.37 19.11
C ASP A 216 -3.55 1.56 18.99
N VAL A 217 -4.04 2.80 18.98
CA VAL A 217 -5.47 3.11 18.79
C VAL A 217 -5.92 2.65 17.40
N VAL A 218 -5.17 3.00 16.35
CA VAL A 218 -5.48 2.57 14.97
C VAL A 218 -5.46 1.04 14.87
N ARG A 219 -4.44 0.38 15.42
CA ARG A 219 -4.33 -1.09 15.43
C ARG A 219 -5.47 -1.76 16.20
N PHE A 220 -5.87 -1.19 17.34
CA PHE A 220 -6.98 -1.68 18.14
C PHE A 220 -8.31 -1.48 17.43
N CYS A 221 -8.58 -0.30 16.88
CA CYS A 221 -9.79 -0.04 16.08
C CYS A 221 -9.85 -0.93 14.84
N HIS A 222 -8.72 -1.17 14.18
CA HIS A 222 -8.62 -2.10 13.06
C HIS A 222 -8.93 -3.54 13.50
N GLU A 223 -8.35 -4.01 14.60
CA GLU A 223 -8.69 -5.35 15.13
C GLU A 223 -10.14 -5.43 15.54
N MET A 224 -10.70 -4.42 16.21
CA MET A 224 -12.11 -4.40 16.59
C MET A 224 -13.02 -4.33 15.37
N ALA A 225 -12.63 -3.63 14.30
CA ALA A 225 -13.36 -3.63 13.04
C ALA A 225 -13.28 -5.00 12.33
N ILE A 226 -12.12 -5.67 12.38
CA ILE A 226 -11.95 -7.04 11.90
C ILE A 226 -12.79 -8.02 12.74
N CYS A 227 -12.71 -7.93 14.07
CA CYS A 227 -13.51 -8.71 15.00
C CYS A 227 -14.99 -8.42 14.81
N GLU A 228 -15.39 -7.17 14.58
CA GLU A 228 -16.78 -6.81 14.29
C GLU A 228 -17.20 -7.39 12.95
N MET A 229 -16.39 -7.25 11.89
CA MET A 229 -16.58 -7.85 10.56
C MET A 229 -16.67 -9.39 10.62
N PHE A 230 -15.96 -10.03 11.56
CA PHE A 230 -16.06 -11.46 11.82
C PHE A 230 -17.16 -11.82 12.82
N SER A 231 -17.56 -10.94 13.74
CA SER A 231 -18.71 -11.11 14.66
C SER A 231 -20.02 -10.82 13.95
N ILE A 232 -19.95 -10.10 12.83
CA ILE A 232 -20.95 -10.03 11.79
C ILE A 232 -21.20 -11.47 11.27
N ASN A 233 -20.25 -12.42 11.35
CA ASN A 233 -20.56 -13.85 11.13
C ASN A 233 -21.42 -14.50 12.24
N ASP A 234 -21.76 -13.82 13.34
CA ASP A 234 -22.84 -14.26 14.24
C ASP A 234 -24.18 -14.06 13.53
N TYR A 235 -24.52 -15.13 12.81
CA TYR A 235 -25.70 -15.46 12.00
C TYR A 235 -27.03 -14.78 12.38
N ASP A 236 -27.26 -14.49 13.66
CA ASP A 236 -28.52 -13.93 14.17
C ASP A 236 -28.58 -12.38 14.15
N ASN A 237 -27.46 -11.68 14.18
CA ASN A 237 -27.44 -10.21 14.25
C ASN A 237 -27.56 -9.51 12.88
N ILE A 238 -26.96 -10.04 11.80
CA ILE A 238 -27.10 -9.46 10.45
C ILE A 238 -28.52 -9.65 9.92
N ARG A 239 -29.09 -10.86 10.07
CA ARG A 239 -30.43 -11.18 9.55
C ARG A 239 -31.48 -10.22 10.13
N ASN A 240 -31.33 -9.88 11.40
CA ASN A 240 -32.21 -8.95 12.12
C ASN A 240 -31.94 -7.46 11.82
N LYS A 241 -30.72 -7.07 11.43
CA LYS A 241 -30.38 -5.65 11.15
C LYS A 241 -30.72 -5.15 9.74
N GLY A 242 -31.08 -6.00 8.78
CA GLY A 242 -31.67 -5.52 7.51
C GLY A 242 -30.74 -5.31 6.32
N ILE A 243 -29.42 -5.39 6.49
CA ILE A 243 -28.46 -4.78 5.55
C ILE A 243 -27.88 -5.77 4.51
N ALA A 244 -27.97 -7.07 4.77
CA ALA A 244 -27.42 -8.10 3.87
C ALA A 244 -28.48 -8.71 2.94
N TYR A 245 -28.11 -8.90 1.67
CA TYR A 245 -28.90 -9.54 0.64
C TYR A 245 -28.35 -10.94 0.35
N LYS A 246 -29.20 -11.97 0.37
CA LYS A 246 -28.85 -13.32 -0.04
C LYS A 246 -28.73 -13.37 -1.57
N LEU A 247 -27.59 -13.82 -2.08
CA LEU A 247 -27.41 -14.06 -3.50
C LEU A 247 -28.09 -15.37 -3.89
N ASP A 248 -29.06 -15.30 -4.80
CA ASP A 248 -29.70 -16.46 -5.42
C ASP A 248 -28.87 -16.95 -6.60
N ALA A 249 -28.03 -17.95 -6.32
CA ALA A 249 -26.93 -18.36 -7.16
C ALA A 249 -26.97 -19.88 -7.39
N PRO A 250 -26.67 -20.37 -8.61
CA PRO A 250 -26.58 -21.81 -8.90
C PRO A 250 -25.28 -22.45 -8.36
N LEU A 251 -24.70 -21.89 -7.30
CA LEU A 251 -23.50 -22.40 -6.65
C LEU A 251 -23.89 -23.03 -5.31
N PRO A 252 -23.18 -24.09 -4.85
CA PRO A 252 -23.39 -24.68 -3.53
C PRO A 252 -22.75 -23.82 -2.42
N LEU A 253 -22.85 -22.49 -2.55
CA LEU A 253 -22.35 -21.49 -1.63
C LEU A 253 -23.53 -20.63 -1.18
N ARG A 254 -23.64 -20.40 0.14
CA ARG A 254 -24.60 -19.45 0.69
C ARG A 254 -23.92 -18.09 0.80
N ILE A 255 -24.03 -17.27 -0.23
CA ILE A 255 -23.39 -15.94 -0.29
C ILE A 255 -24.37 -14.87 0.19
N TYR A 256 -23.97 -14.04 1.15
CA TYR A 256 -24.66 -12.81 1.51
C TYR A 256 -23.83 -11.60 1.09
N VAL A 257 -24.49 -10.60 0.51
CA VAL A 257 -23.86 -9.39 0.00
C VAL A 257 -24.31 -8.20 0.83
N ILE A 258 -23.35 -7.41 1.31
CA ILE A 258 -23.54 -6.16 2.03
C ILE A 258 -23.07 -5.03 1.11
N ASP A 259 -24.01 -4.20 0.66
CA ASP A 259 -23.71 -3.05 -0.19
C ASP A 259 -23.39 -1.83 0.68
N ILE A 260 -22.17 -1.33 0.55
CA ILE A 260 -21.68 -0.14 1.26
C ILE A 260 -21.58 1.09 0.35
N GLY A 261 -21.81 0.96 -0.96
CA GLY A 261 -21.72 2.07 -1.90
C GLY A 261 -21.98 1.67 -3.36
N GLU A 262 -23.21 1.87 -3.84
CA GLU A 262 -23.60 1.64 -5.25
C GLU A 262 -23.19 0.27 -5.86
N GLY A 263 -22.93 -0.73 -5.01
CA GLY A 263 -22.42 -2.04 -5.42
C GLY A 263 -23.52 -3.00 -5.88
N LEU A 264 -24.79 -2.70 -5.57
CA LEU A 264 -25.95 -3.50 -5.95
C LEU A 264 -27.07 -2.66 -6.55
N ARG A 265 -27.83 -3.25 -7.47
CA ARG A 265 -29.17 -2.79 -7.81
C ARG A 265 -30.10 -3.20 -6.68
N ARG A 266 -30.58 -2.24 -5.90
CA ARG A 266 -31.45 -2.52 -4.74
C ARG A 266 -32.75 -3.20 -5.20
N PRO A 267 -33.09 -4.38 -4.65
CA PRO A 267 -34.35 -5.04 -4.97
C PRO A 267 -35.52 -4.21 -4.42
N LYS A 268 -36.65 -4.21 -5.16
CA LYS A 268 -37.87 -3.47 -4.75
C LYS A 268 -38.51 -4.06 -3.50
N GLU A 269 -38.45 -5.39 -3.34
CA GLU A 269 -38.97 -6.13 -2.18
C GLU A 269 -38.08 -7.34 -1.88
N GLY A 270 -38.00 -7.73 -0.60
CA GLY A 270 -37.24 -8.88 -0.14
C GLY A 270 -35.74 -8.62 0.09
N LYS A 271 -35.03 -9.64 0.57
CA LYS A 271 -33.58 -9.62 0.84
C LYS A 271 -32.83 -10.63 -0.03
N THR A 272 -33.30 -10.82 -1.26
CA THR A 272 -32.70 -11.75 -2.21
C THR A 272 -32.34 -10.97 -3.47
N ILE A 273 -31.14 -11.19 -3.98
CA ILE A 273 -30.62 -10.56 -5.21
C ILE A 273 -30.17 -11.65 -6.18
N LYS A 274 -30.25 -11.38 -7.49
CA LYS A 274 -29.68 -12.24 -8.52
C LYS A 274 -28.26 -11.78 -8.87
N PRO A 275 -27.43 -12.62 -9.52
CA PRO A 275 -26.11 -12.19 -9.98
C PRO A 275 -26.15 -10.95 -10.88
N ASP A 276 -27.20 -10.79 -11.70
CA ASP A 276 -27.41 -9.62 -12.56
C ASP A 276 -27.71 -8.31 -11.80
N ASP A 277 -27.99 -8.40 -10.50
CA ASP A 277 -28.16 -7.23 -9.62
C ASP A 277 -26.82 -6.75 -9.04
N ILE A 278 -25.72 -7.49 -9.24
CA ILE A 278 -24.38 -7.07 -8.80
C ILE A 278 -23.84 -6.00 -9.75
N LEU A 279 -23.75 -4.76 -9.23
CA LEU A 279 -23.22 -3.61 -9.96
C LEU A 279 -21.70 -3.44 -9.79
N SER A 280 -21.18 -3.89 -8.64
CA SER A 280 -19.75 -3.90 -8.32
C SER A 280 -18.92 -4.55 -9.42
N VAL A 281 -18.04 -3.77 -10.03
CA VAL A 281 -17.14 -4.20 -11.11
C VAL A 281 -16.27 -5.39 -10.66
N PRO A 282 -15.54 -5.31 -9.53
CA PRO A 282 -14.69 -6.43 -9.12
C PRO A 282 -15.49 -7.66 -8.67
N MET A 283 -16.64 -7.49 -7.99
CA MET A 283 -17.46 -8.63 -7.59
C MET A 283 -18.04 -9.38 -8.80
N ARG A 284 -18.44 -8.65 -9.86
CA ARG A 284 -18.93 -9.27 -11.10
C ARG A 284 -17.83 -10.05 -11.82
N ALA A 285 -16.63 -9.48 -11.93
CA ALA A 285 -15.48 -10.18 -12.52
C ALA A 285 -15.12 -11.46 -11.75
N LEU A 286 -15.14 -11.39 -10.41
CA LEU A 286 -14.94 -12.55 -9.55
C LEU A 286 -16.03 -13.62 -9.76
N TRP A 287 -17.30 -13.18 -9.85
CA TRP A 287 -18.44 -14.04 -10.12
C TRP A 287 -18.33 -14.75 -11.47
N GLU A 288 -18.00 -14.03 -12.55
CA GLU A 288 -17.76 -14.58 -13.89
C GLU A 288 -16.69 -15.68 -13.87
N GLY A 289 -15.64 -15.50 -13.07
CA GLY A 289 -14.62 -16.53 -12.84
C GLY A 289 -15.17 -17.77 -12.15
N MET A 290 -15.92 -17.57 -11.06
CA MET A 290 -16.52 -18.67 -10.28
C MET A 290 -17.54 -19.50 -11.08
N THR A 291 -18.22 -18.88 -12.05
CA THR A 291 -19.22 -19.54 -12.91
C THR A 291 -18.70 -19.87 -14.30
N THR A 292 -17.38 -19.82 -14.53
CA THR A 292 -16.78 -20.16 -15.84
C THR A 292 -17.12 -21.62 -16.19
N GLU A 293 -17.44 -21.88 -17.47
CA GLU A 293 -17.74 -23.23 -17.95
C GLU A 293 -16.58 -24.19 -17.66
N GLY A 294 -16.90 -25.39 -17.16
CA GLY A 294 -15.91 -26.39 -16.74
C GLY A 294 -15.46 -26.27 -15.27
N VAL A 295 -15.60 -25.09 -14.64
CA VAL A 295 -15.40 -24.94 -13.20
C VAL A 295 -16.55 -25.62 -12.46
N THR A 296 -16.26 -26.72 -11.79
CA THR A 296 -17.28 -27.59 -11.18
C THR A 296 -17.28 -27.48 -9.66
N TRP A 297 -18.44 -27.19 -9.09
CA TRP A 297 -18.61 -27.04 -7.63
C TRP A 297 -19.20 -28.29 -6.95
N ALA A 298 -19.63 -29.26 -7.75
CA ALA A 298 -20.07 -30.57 -7.26
C ALA A 298 -18.85 -31.35 -6.74
N GLY A 299 -18.86 -31.73 -5.46
CA GLY A 299 -17.80 -32.56 -4.89
C GLY A 299 -17.80 -33.97 -5.50
N ALA A 300 -16.61 -34.52 -5.73
CA ALA A 300 -16.48 -35.95 -6.02
C ALA A 300 -17.11 -36.78 -4.90
N ARG A 301 -17.89 -37.80 -5.26
CA ARG A 301 -18.29 -38.86 -4.34
C ARG A 301 -17.01 -39.61 -3.93
N PRO A 302 -16.64 -39.71 -2.64
CA PRO A 302 -15.42 -40.39 -2.24
C PRO A 302 -15.53 -41.90 -2.51
N ILE A 303 -14.51 -42.51 -3.10
CA ILE A 303 -14.43 -43.95 -3.40
C ILE A 303 -13.87 -44.76 -2.20
N ASP A 304 -13.32 -44.11 -1.17
CA ASP A 304 -12.65 -44.81 -0.06
C ASP A 304 -13.25 -44.50 1.32
N LEU A 305 -14.04 -45.44 1.84
CA LEU A 305 -14.78 -45.35 3.10
C LEU A 305 -13.86 -45.37 4.34
N LYS A 306 -12.64 -45.93 4.26
CA LYS A 306 -11.83 -46.19 5.48
C LYS A 306 -11.13 -44.95 6.03
N GLY A 307 -10.63 -44.07 5.18
CA GLY A 307 -10.02 -42.80 5.59
C GLY A 307 -11.04 -41.73 6.02
N PHE A 308 -12.26 -41.80 5.48
CA PHE A 308 -13.34 -40.86 5.79
C PHE A 308 -13.93 -41.08 7.19
N VAL A 309 -13.99 -42.35 7.64
CA VAL A 309 -14.55 -42.73 8.95
C VAL A 309 -13.69 -42.23 10.13
N SER A 310 -12.37 -42.18 10.00
CA SER A 310 -11.49 -41.71 11.09
C SER A 310 -11.58 -40.19 11.31
N VAL A 311 -11.79 -39.42 10.23
CA VAL A 311 -12.05 -37.97 10.30
C VAL A 311 -13.47 -37.70 10.84
N PHE A 312 -14.42 -38.59 10.57
CA PHE A 312 -15.81 -38.48 11.04
C PHE A 312 -16.04 -38.87 12.50
N ALA A 313 -15.23 -39.78 13.06
CA ALA A 313 -15.43 -40.31 14.41
C ALA A 313 -15.37 -39.25 15.53
N ASN A 314 -14.57 -38.18 15.35
CA ASN A 314 -14.44 -37.11 16.34
C ASN A 314 -15.62 -36.11 16.37
N THR A 315 -16.60 -36.24 15.47
CA THR A 315 -17.70 -35.27 15.31
C THR A 315 -19.06 -35.83 15.71
N MET A 316 -19.13 -37.09 16.14
CA MET A 316 -20.36 -37.89 16.21
C MET A 316 -21.22 -37.75 17.49
N TYR A 317 -20.96 -36.75 18.35
CA TYR A 317 -21.68 -36.60 19.64
C TYR A 317 -22.71 -35.45 19.69
N ASP A 318 -23.00 -34.76 18.59
CA ASP A 318 -23.97 -33.66 18.61
C ASP A 318 -24.82 -33.59 17.32
N PRO A 319 -26.09 -34.03 17.36
CA PRO A 319 -27.02 -33.97 16.23
C PRO A 319 -27.23 -32.55 15.67
N ALA A 320 -27.00 -31.50 16.48
CA ALA A 320 -27.13 -30.10 16.04
C ALA A 320 -25.94 -29.60 15.18
N LYS A 321 -24.93 -30.44 14.92
CA LYS A 321 -23.82 -30.12 14.00
C LYS A 321 -24.05 -30.61 12.57
N TRP A 322 -25.02 -31.51 12.33
CA TRP A 322 -25.31 -32.04 11.00
C TRP A 322 -25.82 -30.96 10.03
N GLU A 323 -26.70 -30.05 10.49
CA GLU A 323 -27.19 -28.93 9.66
C GLU A 323 -26.14 -27.85 9.38
N ARG A 324 -25.07 -27.76 10.19
CA ARG A 324 -23.99 -26.77 10.02
C ARG A 324 -22.92 -27.19 9.00
N GLY A 325 -22.90 -28.46 8.57
CA GLY A 325 -21.82 -29.02 7.75
C GLY A 325 -21.96 -28.90 6.22
N LEU A 326 -23.10 -28.43 5.69
CA LEU A 326 -23.42 -28.56 4.26
C LEU A 326 -23.56 -27.23 3.49
N GLY A 327 -23.15 -26.10 4.09
CA GLY A 327 -23.13 -24.81 3.40
C GLY A 327 -22.73 -23.70 4.36
N GLU A 328 -21.44 -23.61 4.66
CA GLU A 328 -20.90 -22.50 5.44
C GLU A 328 -21.16 -21.17 4.70
N THR A 329 -21.50 -20.14 5.46
CA THR A 329 -21.96 -18.87 4.89
C THR A 329 -20.77 -18.05 4.42
N SER A 330 -20.78 -17.63 3.16
CA SER A 330 -19.81 -16.72 2.57
C SER A 330 -20.38 -15.30 2.55
N TYR A 331 -19.53 -14.29 2.65
CA TYR A 331 -19.94 -12.89 2.66
C TYR A 331 -19.16 -12.09 1.62
N ALA A 332 -19.86 -11.15 0.99
CA ALA A 332 -19.27 -10.14 0.12
C ALA A 332 -19.65 -8.76 0.66
N ILE A 333 -18.67 -7.91 0.93
CA ILE A 333 -18.89 -6.47 1.14
C ILE A 333 -18.55 -5.79 -0.18
N VAL A 334 -19.47 -5.02 -0.74
CA VAL A 334 -19.32 -4.47 -2.08
C VAL A 334 -19.57 -2.97 -2.12
N ASP A 335 -18.75 -2.28 -2.90
CA ASP A 335 -19.02 -0.98 -3.50
C ASP A 335 -18.99 -1.15 -5.03
N LYS A 336 -19.38 -0.14 -5.81
CA LYS A 336 -19.23 -0.08 -7.26
C LYS A 336 -17.83 -0.47 -7.74
N TYR A 337 -16.76 -0.05 -7.06
CA TYR A 337 -15.38 -0.33 -7.46
C TYR A 337 -14.58 -1.17 -6.46
N TYR A 338 -15.21 -1.70 -5.42
CA TYR A 338 -14.54 -2.47 -4.36
C TYR A 338 -15.29 -3.76 -4.04
N VAL A 339 -14.53 -4.80 -3.68
CA VAL A 339 -15.05 -6.04 -3.09
C VAL A 339 -14.14 -6.53 -1.98
N ASN A 340 -14.74 -6.89 -0.85
CA ASN A 340 -14.17 -7.82 0.12
C ASN A 340 -15.00 -9.10 0.10
N PHE A 341 -14.43 -10.21 -0.37
CA PHE A 341 -15.12 -11.48 -0.45
C PHE A 341 -14.45 -12.51 0.46
N GLY A 342 -15.19 -12.93 1.48
CA GLY A 342 -14.84 -14.03 2.36
C GLY A 342 -15.59 -15.29 1.94
N SER A 343 -14.85 -16.29 1.47
CA SER A 343 -15.40 -17.61 1.16
C SER A 343 -15.00 -18.61 2.23
N ARG A 344 -16.01 -19.31 2.76
CA ARG A 344 -15.82 -20.41 3.69
C ARG A 344 -16.35 -21.68 3.06
N LEU A 345 -15.45 -22.59 2.73
CA LEU A 345 -15.77 -23.79 1.98
C LEU A 345 -15.23 -25.02 2.72
N GLY A 346 -16.05 -25.58 3.62
CA GLY A 346 -15.70 -26.74 4.42
C GLY A 346 -14.65 -26.40 5.47
N TYR A 347 -13.37 -26.63 5.15
CA TYR A 347 -12.27 -26.23 6.03
C TYR A 347 -11.36 -25.15 5.40
N HIS A 348 -11.56 -24.82 4.13
CA HIS A 348 -10.75 -23.83 3.42
C HIS A 348 -11.30 -22.43 3.64
N PHE A 349 -10.41 -21.50 3.95
CA PHE A 349 -10.74 -20.09 4.12
C PHE A 349 -10.03 -19.29 3.04
N THR A 350 -10.82 -18.59 2.23
CA THR A 350 -10.29 -17.66 1.22
C THR A 350 -10.83 -16.28 1.50
N THR A 351 -9.95 -15.28 1.46
CA THR A 351 -10.32 -13.87 1.54
C THR A 351 -9.74 -13.15 0.33
N ILE A 352 -10.59 -12.37 -0.34
CA ILE A 352 -10.21 -11.50 -1.44
C ILE A 352 -10.56 -10.08 -1.06
N ASP A 353 -9.64 -9.16 -1.28
CA ASP A 353 -9.86 -7.73 -1.12
C ASP A 353 -9.33 -7.04 -2.38
N ALA A 354 -10.19 -6.34 -3.12
CA ALA A 354 -9.80 -5.79 -4.41
C ALA A 354 -10.50 -4.46 -4.70
N VAL A 355 -9.72 -3.55 -5.30
CA VAL A 355 -10.20 -2.30 -5.92
C VAL A 355 -9.99 -2.40 -7.41
N CYS A 356 -11.05 -2.11 -8.16
CA CYS A 356 -11.09 -2.15 -9.62
C CYS A 356 -11.91 -0.96 -10.13
N GLY A 357 -11.23 0.15 -10.39
CA GLY A 357 -11.78 1.38 -10.96
C GLY A 357 -10.88 1.98 -12.05
N ASP A 358 -11.13 3.24 -12.39
CA ASP A 358 -10.48 3.90 -13.53
C ASP A 358 -9.02 4.31 -13.27
N SER A 359 -8.64 4.48 -11.99
CA SER A 359 -7.29 4.85 -11.58
C SER A 359 -6.39 3.62 -11.47
N GLN A 360 -5.43 3.50 -12.40
CA GLN A 360 -4.46 2.40 -12.37
C GLN A 360 -3.66 2.36 -11.06
N GLU A 361 -3.31 3.50 -10.47
CA GLU A 361 -2.49 3.56 -9.25
C GLU A 361 -3.19 2.98 -8.02
N GLU A 362 -4.53 3.03 -8.00
CA GLU A 362 -5.37 2.58 -6.88
C GLU A 362 -5.78 1.11 -6.99
N ASN A 363 -5.75 0.55 -8.20
CA ASN A 363 -6.19 -0.81 -8.45
C ASN A 363 -5.25 -1.85 -7.84
N TYR A 364 -5.84 -2.83 -7.14
CA TYR A 364 -5.11 -3.94 -6.54
C TYR A 364 -6.00 -5.17 -6.34
N ILE A 365 -5.36 -6.32 -6.18
CA ILE A 365 -5.99 -7.55 -5.69
C ILE A 365 -5.12 -8.09 -4.56
N LEU A 366 -5.71 -8.33 -3.40
CA LEU A 366 -5.15 -9.08 -2.30
C LEU A 366 -5.91 -10.40 -2.20
N PHE A 367 -5.17 -11.50 -2.18
CA PHE A 367 -5.71 -12.84 -2.06
C PHE A 367 -5.05 -13.53 -0.87
N ARG A 368 -5.87 -14.06 0.04
CA ARG A 368 -5.41 -14.87 1.17
C ARG A 368 -6.09 -16.22 1.11
N PHE A 369 -5.31 -17.27 1.28
CA PHE A 369 -5.77 -18.65 1.32
C PHE A 369 -5.23 -19.38 2.53
N LYS A 370 -6.08 -20.16 3.20
CA LYS A 370 -5.68 -21.07 4.28
C LYS A 370 -6.24 -22.47 4.05
N GLY A 371 -5.34 -23.46 3.98
CA GLY A 371 -5.58 -24.81 3.48
C GLY A 371 -6.39 -25.80 4.35
N GLY A 372 -7.10 -25.37 5.39
CA GLY A 372 -8.11 -26.20 6.07
C GLY A 372 -7.65 -27.52 6.69
N ALA A 373 -8.57 -28.48 6.92
CA ALA A 373 -8.39 -29.71 7.68
C ALA A 373 -8.21 -30.96 6.79
N ALA A 374 -7.08 -31.05 6.09
CA ALA A 374 -6.62 -32.27 5.39
C ALA A 374 -5.33 -32.82 6.05
N ASP A 375 -4.75 -33.93 5.57
CA ASP A 375 -3.39 -34.30 5.98
C ASP A 375 -2.36 -33.23 5.55
N LEU A 376 -1.22 -33.15 6.24
CA LEU A 376 -0.22 -32.10 6.05
C LEU A 376 0.35 -32.08 4.61
N GLU A 377 0.46 -33.24 3.97
CA GLU A 377 1.03 -33.43 2.64
C GLU A 377 0.09 -32.88 1.55
N ARG A 378 -1.21 -33.17 1.65
CA ARG A 378 -2.25 -32.63 0.76
C ARG A 378 -2.43 -31.12 0.91
N ARG A 379 -2.36 -30.58 2.15
CA ARG A 379 -2.39 -29.12 2.37
C ARG A 379 -1.21 -28.43 1.70
N THR A 380 -0.02 -29.02 1.78
CA THR A 380 1.19 -28.49 1.18
C THR A 380 1.09 -28.48 -0.35
N ARG A 381 0.63 -29.57 -0.97
CA ARG A 381 0.41 -29.65 -2.43
C ARG A 381 -0.63 -28.64 -2.93
N ARG A 382 -1.75 -28.48 -2.21
CA ARG A 382 -2.77 -27.48 -2.59
C ARG A 382 -2.26 -26.06 -2.49
N THR A 383 -1.55 -25.75 -1.40
CA THR A 383 -0.99 -24.40 -1.22
C THR A 383 0.05 -24.11 -2.30
N ARG A 384 0.83 -25.12 -2.71
CA ARG A 384 1.74 -25.05 -3.85
C ARG A 384 1.01 -24.85 -5.18
N PHE A 385 -0.05 -25.60 -5.47
CA PHE A 385 -0.90 -25.38 -6.66
C PHE A 385 -1.37 -23.93 -6.75
N VAL A 386 -1.94 -23.41 -5.66
CA VAL A 386 -2.44 -22.03 -5.60
C VAL A 386 -1.30 -21.03 -5.78
N SER A 387 -0.15 -21.27 -5.16
CA SER A 387 1.07 -20.45 -5.30
C SER A 387 1.54 -20.39 -6.75
N ASP A 388 1.71 -21.55 -7.40
CA ASP A 388 2.29 -21.66 -8.73
C ASP A 388 1.36 -21.04 -9.80
N VAL A 389 0.04 -21.25 -9.68
CA VAL A 389 -0.94 -20.58 -10.55
C VAL A 389 -0.89 -19.06 -10.36
N LEU A 390 -0.87 -18.55 -9.12
CA LEU A 390 -0.84 -17.11 -8.88
C LEU A 390 0.48 -16.47 -9.36
N ASN A 391 1.62 -17.16 -9.18
CA ASN A 391 2.91 -16.72 -9.71
C ASN A 391 2.91 -16.64 -11.25
N PHE A 392 2.31 -17.63 -11.93
CA PHE A 392 2.16 -17.60 -13.40
C PHE A 392 1.40 -16.35 -13.87
N TYR A 393 0.34 -15.98 -13.16
CA TYR A 393 -0.43 -14.75 -13.41
C TYR A 393 0.19 -13.49 -12.79
N LYS A 394 1.48 -13.51 -12.45
CA LYS A 394 2.29 -12.38 -11.97
C LYS A 394 1.84 -11.79 -10.63
N PHE A 395 1.18 -12.55 -9.78
CA PHE A 395 1.02 -12.17 -8.38
C PHE A 395 2.36 -12.33 -7.65
N SER A 396 2.65 -11.42 -6.72
CA SER A 396 3.65 -11.68 -5.69
C SER A 396 3.04 -12.59 -4.64
N VAL A 397 3.70 -13.68 -4.27
CA VAL A 397 3.20 -14.68 -3.32
C VAL A 397 4.17 -14.80 -2.14
N ASP A 398 3.61 -14.79 -0.93
CA ASP A 398 4.28 -15.14 0.33
C ASP A 398 3.56 -16.35 0.93
N GLN A 399 4.26 -17.48 1.00
CA GLN A 399 3.73 -18.75 1.48
C GLN A 399 4.45 -19.15 2.77
N LYS A 400 3.66 -19.42 3.81
CA LYS A 400 4.13 -20.00 5.07
C LYS A 400 3.25 -21.17 5.46
N GLU A 401 3.79 -22.38 5.30
CA GLU A 401 3.08 -23.64 5.54
C GLU A 401 1.75 -23.72 4.75
N ASP A 402 0.61 -23.69 5.44
CA ASP A 402 -0.75 -23.78 4.87
C ASP A 402 -1.43 -22.42 4.68
N LEU A 403 -0.72 -21.33 5.00
CA LEU A 403 -1.14 -19.95 4.78
C LEU A 403 -0.42 -19.38 3.56
N LEU A 404 -1.21 -18.84 2.63
CA LEU A 404 -0.72 -18.16 1.45
C LEU A 404 -1.32 -16.75 1.39
N ASN A 405 -0.46 -15.76 1.23
CA ASN A 405 -0.84 -14.40 0.91
C ASN A 405 -0.30 -14.08 -0.49
N ALA A 406 -1.13 -13.51 -1.35
CA ALA A 406 -0.75 -13.09 -2.68
C ALA A 406 -1.30 -11.71 -2.99
N TRP A 407 -0.56 -10.93 -3.77
CA TRP A 407 -1.02 -9.60 -4.17
C TRP A 407 -0.50 -9.17 -5.54
N THR A 408 -1.24 -8.26 -6.15
CA THR A 408 -0.83 -7.50 -7.33
C THR A 408 -1.43 -6.10 -7.26
N LYS A 409 -0.76 -5.10 -7.84
CA LYS A 409 -1.09 -3.67 -7.73
C LYS A 409 -0.75 -2.95 -9.02
N ARG A 410 -1.30 -1.74 -9.20
CA ARG A 410 -0.99 -0.84 -10.33
C ARG A 410 -1.42 -1.40 -11.69
N LEU A 411 -2.59 -2.03 -11.73
CA LEU A 411 -3.17 -2.65 -12.92
C LEU A 411 -4.25 -1.76 -13.54
N SER A 412 -4.40 -1.80 -14.87
CA SER A 412 -5.58 -1.21 -15.49
C SER A 412 -6.87 -1.91 -15.04
N CYS A 413 -8.02 -1.26 -15.20
CA CYS A 413 -9.32 -1.83 -14.83
C CYS A 413 -9.57 -3.19 -15.52
N GLU A 414 -9.25 -3.31 -16.82
CA GLU A 414 -9.43 -4.55 -17.57
C GLU A 414 -8.47 -5.66 -17.13
N GLU A 415 -7.20 -5.34 -16.83
CA GLU A 415 -6.27 -6.31 -16.26
C GLU A 415 -6.73 -6.81 -14.89
N THR A 416 -7.19 -5.91 -14.01
CA THR A 416 -7.75 -6.30 -12.70
C THR A 416 -8.96 -7.21 -12.85
N LYS A 417 -9.89 -6.91 -13.77
CA LYS A 417 -11.06 -7.76 -14.06
C LYS A 417 -10.62 -9.15 -14.52
N GLU A 418 -9.66 -9.26 -15.42
CA GLU A 418 -9.20 -10.55 -15.91
C GLU A 418 -8.54 -11.38 -14.81
N LEU A 419 -7.69 -10.77 -13.99
CA LEU A 419 -7.08 -11.47 -12.86
C LEU A 419 -8.11 -11.85 -11.79
N LEU A 420 -9.16 -11.06 -11.57
CA LEU A 420 -10.27 -11.45 -10.68
C LEU A 420 -11.06 -12.65 -11.22
N ARG A 421 -11.23 -12.77 -12.54
CA ARG A 421 -11.81 -13.99 -13.15
C ARG A 421 -10.92 -15.21 -12.90
N VAL A 422 -9.60 -15.06 -13.05
CA VAL A 422 -8.63 -16.12 -12.73
C VAL A 422 -8.76 -16.55 -11.27
N VAL A 423 -8.82 -15.58 -10.33
CA VAL A 423 -9.03 -15.86 -8.91
C VAL A 423 -10.37 -16.56 -8.66
N GLY A 424 -11.44 -16.14 -9.33
CA GLY A 424 -12.76 -16.78 -9.23
C GLY A 424 -12.74 -18.25 -9.68
N ARG A 425 -12.08 -18.54 -10.81
CA ARG A 425 -11.86 -19.91 -11.30
C ARG A 425 -11.06 -20.72 -10.29
N LEU A 426 -9.97 -20.14 -9.77
CA LEU A 426 -9.09 -20.78 -8.79
C LEU A 426 -9.86 -21.21 -7.53
N ILE A 427 -10.78 -20.38 -7.04
CA ILE A 427 -11.61 -20.71 -5.87
C ILE A 427 -12.58 -21.86 -6.16
N GLY A 428 -13.20 -21.88 -7.34
CA GLY A 428 -14.08 -22.98 -7.73
C GLY A 428 -13.33 -24.31 -7.87
N CYS A 429 -12.13 -24.25 -8.47
CA CYS A 429 -11.26 -25.41 -8.67
C CYS A 429 -10.67 -25.93 -7.34
N ALA A 430 -10.37 -25.04 -6.39
CA ALA A 430 -9.71 -25.38 -5.13
C ALA A 430 -10.46 -26.42 -4.28
N ARG A 431 -11.78 -26.56 -4.46
CA ARG A 431 -12.59 -27.60 -3.81
C ARG A 431 -12.21 -29.02 -4.20
N GLN A 432 -11.73 -29.22 -5.43
CA GLN A 432 -11.49 -30.53 -6.04
C GLN A 432 -10.09 -31.08 -5.79
N LEU A 433 -9.18 -30.15 -5.51
CA LEU A 433 -7.76 -30.39 -5.34
C LEU A 433 -7.44 -31.48 -4.30
N ASP A 434 -8.29 -31.67 -3.29
CA ASP A 434 -8.09 -32.63 -2.18
C ASP A 434 -8.30 -34.08 -2.57
N VAL A 435 -9.08 -34.29 -3.63
CA VAL A 435 -9.48 -35.60 -4.13
C VAL A 435 -8.60 -36.01 -5.30
N VAL A 436 -8.10 -35.04 -6.07
CA VAL A 436 -7.34 -35.30 -7.30
C VAL A 436 -5.82 -35.35 -7.06
N MET A 437 -5.27 -34.51 -6.17
CA MET A 437 -3.81 -34.39 -6.01
C MET A 437 -3.26 -35.35 -4.93
N ASP A 438 -3.06 -36.59 -5.33
CA ASP A 438 -2.37 -37.62 -4.53
C ASP A 438 -0.85 -37.63 -4.74
N THR A 439 -0.36 -37.14 -5.89
CA THR A 439 1.07 -37.16 -6.26
C THR A 439 1.56 -35.83 -6.84
N ASP A 440 2.88 -35.61 -6.83
CA ASP A 440 3.47 -34.39 -7.40
C ASP A 440 3.31 -34.31 -8.94
N ALA A 441 3.23 -35.45 -9.63
CA ALA A 441 2.93 -35.49 -11.07
C ALA A 441 1.50 -34.99 -11.37
N THR A 442 0.51 -35.35 -10.55
CA THR A 442 -0.86 -34.85 -10.70
C THR A 442 -1.00 -33.37 -10.35
N LEU A 443 -0.10 -32.84 -9.52
CA LEU A 443 -0.01 -31.41 -9.20
C LEU A 443 0.42 -30.61 -10.45
N GLU A 444 1.53 -30.99 -11.09
CA GLU A 444 2.03 -30.31 -12.30
C GLU A 444 1.00 -30.35 -13.44
N GLN A 445 0.40 -31.52 -13.70
CA GLN A 445 -0.66 -31.66 -14.70
C GLN A 445 -1.87 -30.77 -14.40
N SER A 446 -2.23 -30.62 -13.13
CA SER A 446 -3.34 -29.74 -12.73
C SER A 446 -3.00 -28.26 -12.95
N ILE A 447 -1.75 -27.85 -12.70
CA ILE A 447 -1.29 -26.48 -12.96
C ILE A 447 -1.37 -26.18 -14.46
N ASP A 448 -0.82 -27.06 -15.30
CA ASP A 448 -0.83 -26.91 -16.76
C ASP A 448 -2.25 -26.88 -17.32
N ALA A 449 -3.13 -27.75 -16.81
CA ALA A 449 -4.54 -27.79 -17.18
C ALA A 449 -5.24 -26.47 -16.82
N PHE A 450 -5.04 -25.95 -15.61
CA PHE A 450 -5.62 -24.68 -15.19
C PHE A 450 -5.17 -23.52 -16.08
N ILE A 451 -3.87 -23.42 -16.36
CA ILE A 451 -3.28 -22.38 -17.20
C ILE A 451 -3.80 -22.47 -18.65
N SER A 452 -4.00 -23.68 -19.15
CA SER A 452 -4.52 -23.95 -20.50
C SER A 452 -6.03 -23.78 -20.63
N GLY A 453 -6.73 -23.41 -19.54
CA GLY A 453 -8.19 -23.23 -19.52
C GLY A 453 -9.01 -24.50 -19.36
N ASN A 454 -8.38 -25.63 -19.03
CA ASN A 454 -9.07 -26.87 -18.69
C ASN A 454 -9.25 -26.98 -17.16
N TYR A 455 -10.48 -26.74 -16.71
CA TYR A 455 -10.83 -26.73 -15.28
C TYR A 455 -11.43 -28.06 -14.77
N ARG A 456 -11.45 -29.12 -15.60
CA ARG A 456 -12.08 -30.41 -15.28
C ARG A 456 -11.05 -31.44 -14.78
N PHE A 457 -10.52 -31.23 -13.59
CA PHE A 457 -9.42 -32.05 -13.05
C PHE A 457 -9.77 -33.53 -12.80
N PHE A 458 -11.04 -33.91 -12.75
CA PHE A 458 -11.45 -35.30 -12.53
C PHE A 458 -11.33 -36.19 -13.77
N GLU A 459 -11.34 -35.63 -14.98
CA GLU A 459 -11.27 -36.41 -16.22
C GLU A 459 -9.87 -37.03 -16.45
N PHE A 460 -8.84 -36.54 -15.75
CA PHE A 460 -7.47 -37.06 -15.83
C PHE A 460 -7.31 -38.47 -15.25
N LYS A 461 -8.15 -38.88 -14.29
CA LYS A 461 -8.09 -40.24 -13.69
C LYS A 461 -8.84 -41.30 -14.50
N SER A 462 -9.68 -40.92 -15.46
CA SER A 462 -10.45 -41.87 -16.28
C SER A 462 -9.73 -42.36 -17.54
N SER A 463 -8.53 -41.83 -17.82
CA SER A 463 -7.76 -42.10 -19.03
C SER A 463 -6.36 -42.69 -18.77
N ALA A 464 -6.11 -43.21 -17.56
CA ALA A 464 -4.88 -43.91 -17.18
C ALA A 464 -5.15 -45.39 -16.90
#